data_AF-A0A382GEX0-F1
#
_entry.id   AF-A0A382GEX0-F1
#
_cell.length_a   1.000
_cell.length_b   1.000
_cell.length_c   1.000
_cell.angle_alpha   90.00
_cell.angle_beta   90.00
_cell.angle_gamma   90.00
#
_symmetry.space_group_name_H-M   'P 1'
#
loop_
_entity.id
_entity.type
_entity.pdbx_description
1 polymer ?
#
loop_
_entity_poly.entity_id
_entity_poly.type
_entity_poly.pdbx_seq_one_letter_code
_entity_poly.pdbx_strand_id
1 'polypeptide(L)'
;MYIGKKLAKFKRSRPPLKGRRNKRRYKVNSDWEDYYGSSDNLTIDIKRLGKNNFKREILFYCKSKAELSYIEAREQFARKVLESNDYYNGHIRVRIHGSGILREKTTKGILKEKAST
;
A
#
# COMPACT_ATOMS: atom_id res chain seq x y z
N MET A 1 -16.20 5.61 -6.69
CA MET A 1 -14.73 5.73 -6.52
C MET A 1 -14.22 4.66 -5.54
N TYR A 2 -12.94 4.29 -5.57
CA TYR A 2 -12.35 3.36 -4.60
C TYR A 2 -10.97 3.86 -4.17
N ILE A 3 -10.72 3.85 -2.86
CA ILE A 3 -9.43 4.20 -2.26
C ILE A 3 -8.85 2.97 -1.59
N GLY A 4 -7.68 2.51 -2.01
CA GLY A 4 -7.05 1.35 -1.42
C GLY A 4 -5.55 1.31 -1.67
N LYS A 5 -4.91 0.27 -1.13
CA LYS A 5 -3.47 0.02 -1.31
C LYS A 5 -3.18 -1.25 -2.10
N LYS A 6 -2.01 -1.27 -2.73
CA LYS A 6 -1.39 -2.47 -3.30
C LYS A 6 0.12 -2.41 -3.10
N LEU A 7 0.71 -3.53 -2.68
CA LEU A 7 2.17 -3.64 -2.57
C LEU A 7 2.76 -3.87 -3.95
N ALA A 8 3.66 -3.01 -4.42
CA ALA A 8 4.33 -3.20 -5.71
C ALA A 8 5.20 -4.47 -5.75
N LYS A 9 5.82 -4.86 -4.62
CA LYS A 9 6.68 -6.05 -4.50
C LYS A 9 6.46 -6.80 -3.20
N PHE A 10 6.54 -8.13 -3.25
CA PHE A 10 6.48 -9.01 -2.08
C PHE A 10 7.87 -9.53 -1.71
N LYS A 11 8.20 -9.58 -0.41
CA LYS A 11 9.40 -10.26 0.08
C LYS A 11 9.12 -11.76 0.16
N ARG A 12 9.98 -12.57 -0.45
CA ARG A 12 9.95 -14.03 -0.38
C ARG A 12 11.27 -14.56 0.19
N SER A 13 11.25 -15.79 0.67
CA SER A 13 12.44 -16.47 1.19
C SER A 13 12.58 -17.87 0.61
N ARG A 14 13.82 -18.27 0.33
CA ARG A 14 14.19 -19.64 -0.04
C ARG A 14 15.03 -20.27 1.07
N PRO A 15 15.07 -21.61 1.16
CA PRO A 15 16.01 -22.31 2.04
C PRO A 15 17.45 -21.85 1.81
N PRO A 16 18.30 -21.93 2.86
CA PRO A 16 19.73 -21.67 2.72
C PRO A 16 20.38 -22.64 1.73
N LEU A 17 21.53 -22.25 1.18
CA LEU A 17 22.37 -23.16 0.39
C LEU A 17 23.12 -24.14 1.31
N LYS A 18 23.57 -25.27 0.76
CA LYS A 18 24.39 -26.24 1.50
C LYS A 18 25.58 -25.51 2.17
N GLY A 19 25.75 -25.72 3.47
CA GLY A 19 26.80 -25.07 4.28
C GLY A 19 26.48 -23.65 4.76
N ARG A 20 25.31 -23.07 4.45
CA ARG A 20 24.87 -21.77 4.98
C ARG A 20 23.70 -21.91 5.94
N ARG A 21 23.65 -21.07 6.98
CA ARG A 21 22.55 -21.04 7.96
C ARG A 21 21.41 -20.08 7.57
N ASN A 22 21.74 -18.99 6.90
CA ASN A 22 20.79 -17.91 6.64
C ASN A 22 19.91 -18.16 5.42
N LYS A 23 18.59 -17.98 5.59
CA LYS A 23 17.61 -18.00 4.49
C LYS A 23 17.93 -16.94 3.44
N ARG A 24 17.76 -17.29 2.17
CA ARG A 24 17.94 -16.36 1.06
C ARG A 24 16.67 -15.54 0.86
N ARG A 25 16.77 -14.21 1.01
CA ARG A 25 15.63 -13.28 0.85
C ARG A 25 15.68 -12.64 -0.53
N TYR A 26 14.53 -12.56 -1.19
CA TYR A 26 14.38 -11.94 -2.51
C TYR A 26 13.04 -11.21 -2.61
N LYS A 27 12.86 -10.42 -3.67
CA LYS A 27 11.62 -9.68 -3.95
C LYS A 27 11.01 -10.20 -5.25
N VAL A 28 9.69 -10.27 -5.29
CA VAL A 28 8.90 -10.63 -6.49
C VAL A 28 7.96 -9.46 -6.77
N ASN A 29 7.80 -9.08 -8.04
CA ASN A 29 6.83 -8.06 -8.43
C ASN A 29 5.40 -8.55 -8.19
N SER A 30 4.51 -7.63 -7.88
CA SER A 30 3.07 -7.87 -7.77
C SER A 30 2.37 -7.58 -9.09
N ASP A 31 1.10 -7.97 -9.14
CA ASP A 31 0.07 -7.65 -10.13
C ASP A 31 -0.51 -6.22 -9.95
N TRP A 32 0.25 -5.27 -9.41
CA TRP A 32 -0.30 -3.94 -9.09
C TRP A 32 -0.80 -3.18 -10.32
N GLU A 33 -0.22 -3.45 -11.50
CA GLU A 33 -0.60 -2.82 -12.77
C GLU A 33 -1.96 -3.29 -13.29
N ASP A 34 -2.48 -4.42 -12.82
CA ASP A 34 -3.80 -4.95 -13.20
C ASP A 34 -4.81 -4.92 -12.04
N TYR A 35 -4.37 -4.47 -10.87
CA TYR A 35 -5.19 -4.42 -9.68
C TYR A 35 -6.08 -3.17 -9.65
N TYR A 36 -7.38 -3.37 -9.39
CA TYR A 36 -8.36 -2.28 -9.30
C TYR A 36 -8.86 -2.04 -7.87
N GLY A 37 -8.84 -3.05 -7.01
CA GLY A 37 -9.28 -2.91 -5.62
C GLY A 37 -9.68 -4.23 -5.00
N SER A 38 -10.01 -4.18 -3.71
CA SER A 38 -10.44 -5.34 -2.91
C SER A 38 -11.96 -5.41 -2.71
N SER A 39 -12.73 -4.56 -3.40
CA SER A 39 -14.19 -4.53 -3.26
C SER A 39 -14.83 -5.47 -4.27
N ASP A 40 -15.72 -6.34 -3.79
CA ASP A 40 -16.45 -7.29 -4.63
C ASP A 40 -17.37 -6.55 -5.61
N ASN A 41 -18.08 -5.52 -5.14
CA ASN A 41 -18.94 -4.67 -5.97
C ASN A 41 -18.15 -3.98 -7.09
N LEU A 42 -16.96 -3.44 -6.79
CA LEU A 42 -16.07 -2.87 -7.80
C LEU A 42 -15.65 -3.91 -8.83
N THR A 43 -15.31 -5.11 -8.38
CA THR A 43 -14.88 -6.20 -9.26
C THR A 43 -16.01 -6.65 -10.20
N ILE A 44 -17.25 -6.72 -9.68
CA ILE A 44 -18.45 -7.01 -10.46
C ILE A 44 -18.65 -5.93 -11.53
N ASP A 45 -18.57 -4.65 -11.14
CA ASP A 45 -18.77 -3.55 -12.07
C ASP A 45 -17.69 -3.46 -13.14
N ILE A 46 -16.43 -3.74 -12.81
CA ILE A 46 -15.35 -3.80 -13.82
C ILE A 46 -15.60 -4.91 -14.84
N LYS A 47 -16.10 -6.07 -14.40
CA LYS A 47 -16.46 -7.17 -15.31
C LYS A 47 -17.66 -6.81 -16.18
N ARG A 48 -18.66 -6.15 -15.61
CA ARG A 48 -19.91 -5.78 -16.28
C ARG A 48 -19.74 -4.62 -17.26
N LEU A 49 -19.07 -3.57 -16.83
CA LEU A 49 -18.91 -2.32 -17.60
C LEU A 49 -17.63 -2.33 -18.44
N GLY A 50 -16.66 -3.20 -18.14
CA GLY A 50 -15.39 -3.30 -18.85
C GLY A 50 -14.31 -2.37 -18.30
N LYS A 51 -13.05 -2.83 -18.32
CA LYS A 51 -11.89 -2.15 -17.75
C LYS A 51 -11.64 -0.74 -18.30
N ASN A 52 -12.01 -0.48 -19.55
CA ASN A 52 -11.77 0.79 -20.24
C ASN A 52 -12.61 1.95 -19.68
N ASN A 53 -13.70 1.63 -18.96
CA ASN A 53 -14.55 2.62 -18.29
C ASN A 53 -14.05 3.03 -16.91
N PHE A 54 -12.89 2.49 -16.48
CA PHE A 54 -12.30 2.79 -15.19
C PHE A 54 -10.93 3.41 -15.35
N LYS A 55 -10.74 4.59 -14.74
CA LYS A 55 -9.43 5.23 -14.60
C LYS A 55 -8.81 4.84 -13.25
N ARG A 56 -7.50 4.58 -13.27
CA ARG A 56 -6.71 4.35 -12.05
C ARG A 56 -5.64 5.42 -11.94
N GLU A 57 -5.41 5.90 -10.73
CA GLU A 57 -4.43 6.95 -10.43
C GLU A 57 -3.62 6.55 -9.21
N ILE A 58 -2.31 6.74 -9.29
CA ILE A 58 -1.39 6.51 -8.17
C ILE A 58 -1.32 7.80 -7.36
N LEU A 59 -2.00 7.84 -6.21
CA LEU A 59 -1.96 8.99 -5.31
C LEU A 59 -0.60 9.13 -4.59
N PHE A 60 -0.04 8.00 -4.14
CA PHE A 60 1.22 7.98 -3.39
C PHE A 60 2.03 6.72 -3.70
N TYR A 61 3.35 6.88 -3.86
CA TYR A 61 4.29 5.77 -3.93
C TYR A 61 5.10 5.66 -2.63
N CYS A 62 4.69 4.73 -1.77
CA CYS A 62 5.22 4.60 -0.41
C CYS A 62 6.51 3.77 -0.36
N LYS A 63 7.42 4.12 0.55
CA LYS A 63 8.73 3.48 0.76
C LYS A 63 8.62 2.22 1.63
N SER A 64 7.48 1.98 2.29
CA SER A 64 7.27 0.84 3.16
C SER A 64 5.81 0.39 3.27
N LYS A 65 5.59 -0.80 3.85
CA LYS A 65 4.25 -1.33 4.13
C LYS A 65 3.54 -0.55 5.25
N ALA A 66 4.30 -0.03 6.22
CA ALA A 66 3.74 0.73 7.34
C ALA A 66 3.22 2.08 6.83
N GLU A 67 4.06 2.81 6.09
CA GLU A 67 3.70 4.06 5.43
C GLU A 67 2.51 3.86 4.48
N LEU A 68 2.54 2.83 3.63
CA LEU A 68 1.44 2.50 2.73
C LEU A 68 0.10 2.30 3.45
N SER A 69 0.12 1.60 4.59
CA SER A 69 -1.09 1.34 5.37
C SER A 69 -1.58 2.58 6.11
N TYR A 70 -0.66 3.44 6.56
CA TYR A 70 -1.00 4.72 7.17
C TYR A 70 -1.61 5.69 6.17
N ILE A 71 -0.99 5.86 5.01
CA ILE A 71 -1.48 6.75 3.96
C ILE A 71 -2.84 6.27 3.45
N GLU A 72 -3.04 4.97 3.20
CA GLU A 72 -4.35 4.45 2.82
C GLU A 72 -5.44 4.83 3.83
N ALA A 73 -5.22 4.56 5.12
CA ALA A 73 -6.20 4.88 6.14
C ALA A 73 -6.45 6.40 6.23
N ARG A 74 -5.38 7.20 6.19
CA ARG A 74 -5.47 8.67 6.20
C ARG A 74 -6.31 9.18 5.03
N GLU A 75 -6.09 8.68 3.82
CA GLU A 75 -6.87 9.07 2.63
C GLU A 75 -8.33 8.60 2.72
N GLN A 76 -8.58 7.39 3.23
CA GLN A 76 -9.94 6.88 3.43
C GLN A 76 -10.71 7.73 4.46
N PHE A 77 -10.08 8.15 5.55
CA PHE A 77 -10.69 9.06 6.53
C PHE A 77 -10.89 10.47 5.96
N ALA A 78 -9.86 11.04 5.32
CA ALA A 78 -9.94 12.39 4.76
C ALA A 78 -11.05 12.53 3.69
N ARG A 79 -11.29 11.46 2.93
CA ARG A 79 -12.33 11.40 1.90
C ARG A 79 -13.68 10.90 2.41
N LYS A 80 -13.78 10.57 3.71
CA LYS A 80 -15.01 10.11 4.35
C LYS A 80 -15.68 8.96 3.60
N VAL A 81 -14.88 7.97 3.20
CA VAL A 81 -15.32 6.92 2.25
C VAL A 81 -16.46 6.03 2.76
N LEU A 82 -16.83 6.14 4.03
CA LEU A 82 -17.95 5.40 4.63
C LEU A 82 -19.18 6.30 4.92
N GLU A 83 -19.10 7.61 4.63
CA GLU A 83 -20.20 8.57 4.83
C GLU A 83 -21.01 8.80 3.53
N SER A 84 -20.65 8.14 2.42
CA SER A 84 -21.34 8.27 1.13
C SER A 84 -21.37 6.95 0.35
N ASN A 85 -22.41 6.77 -0.46
CA ASN A 85 -22.55 5.66 -1.42
C ASN A 85 -21.68 5.83 -2.68
N ASP A 86 -20.98 6.96 -2.83
CA ASP A 86 -20.09 7.22 -3.97
C ASP A 86 -18.82 6.35 -3.94
N TYR A 87 -18.58 5.61 -2.85
CA TYR A 87 -17.40 4.81 -2.64
C TYR A 87 -17.70 3.32 -2.58
N TYR A 88 -16.87 2.53 -3.27
CA TYR A 88 -16.90 1.06 -3.18
C TYR A 88 -16.28 0.52 -1.88
N ASN A 89 -15.77 1.39 -1.02
CA ASN A 89 -15.13 1.06 0.24
C ASN A 89 -16.19 0.64 1.27
N GLY A 90 -16.14 -0.61 1.77
CA GLY A 90 -17.10 -1.08 2.78
C GLY A 90 -16.61 -1.03 4.24
N HIS A 91 -15.30 -0.90 4.46
CA HIS A 91 -14.72 -0.81 5.80
C HIS A 91 -13.31 -0.22 5.77
N ILE A 92 -12.87 0.36 6.89
CA ILE A 92 -11.49 0.80 7.10
C ILE A 92 -10.87 -0.08 8.19
N ARG A 93 -9.90 -0.94 7.81
CA ARG A 93 -9.15 -1.79 8.77
C ARG A 93 -7.70 -1.33 8.82
N VAL A 94 -7.29 -0.86 9.99
CA VAL A 94 -5.95 -0.30 10.17
C VAL A 94 -5.34 -0.71 11.50
N ARG A 95 -4.08 -1.18 11.46
CA ARG A 95 -3.24 -1.41 12.65
C ARG A 95 -1.89 -0.76 12.40
N ILE A 96 -1.61 0.29 13.18
CA ILE A 96 -0.44 1.15 12.99
C ILE A 96 0.21 1.39 14.33
N HIS A 97 1.53 1.23 14.38
CA HIS A 97 2.34 1.59 15.54
C HIS A 97 3.14 2.84 15.21
N GLY A 98 3.02 3.89 16.04
CA GLY A 98 3.69 5.17 15.81
C GLY A 98 5.21 5.04 15.66
N SER A 99 5.82 4.13 16.42
CA SER A 99 7.24 3.80 16.33
C SER A 99 7.66 3.32 14.93
N GLY A 100 6.80 2.62 14.20
CA GLY A 100 7.07 2.16 12.84
C GLY A 100 7.07 3.29 11.80
N ILE A 101 6.26 4.32 12.01
CA ILE A 101 6.20 5.51 11.14
C ILE A 101 7.37 6.45 11.42
N LEU A 102 7.60 6.75 12.70
CA LEU A 102 8.67 7.66 13.13
C LEU A 102 10.06 7.11 12.83
N ARG A 103 10.28 5.80 13.05
CA ARG A 103 11.56 5.14 12.75
C ARG A 103 11.94 5.27 11.28
N GLU A 104 10.99 5.33 10.34
CA GLU A 104 11.32 5.52 8.93
C GLU A 104 11.71 6.95 8.57
N LYS A 105 11.13 7.97 9.24
CA LYS A 105 11.60 9.36 9.12
C LYS A 105 13.07 9.49 9.55
N THR A 106 13.45 8.81 10.63
CA THR A 106 14.81 8.85 11.21
C THR A 106 15.82 7.97 10.46
N THR A 107 15.47 6.73 10.10
CA THR A 107 16.44 5.74 9.56
C THR A 107 16.74 5.93 8.06
N LYS A 108 15.87 6.63 7.30
CA LYS A 108 16.05 6.89 5.86
C LYS A 108 16.37 8.36 5.53
N GLY A 109 16.85 9.15 6.50
CA GLY A 109 17.45 10.46 6.25
C GLY A 109 16.53 11.47 5.58
N ILE A 110 15.34 11.72 6.15
CA ILE A 110 14.51 12.88 5.75
C ILE A 110 14.84 14.11 6.62
N LEU A 111 15.54 13.93 7.75
CA LEU A 111 16.06 15.03 8.56
C LEU A 111 17.58 14.86 8.76
N LYS A 112 18.35 15.24 7.74
CA LYS A 112 19.58 15.98 8.04
C LYS A 112 19.17 17.44 7.96
N GLU A 113 18.62 17.97 9.04
CA GLU A 113 18.74 19.40 9.28
C GLU A 113 20.24 19.67 9.27
N LYS A 114 20.70 20.44 8.28
CA LYS A 114 22.01 21.06 8.38
C LYS A 114 21.88 21.96 9.61
N ALA A 115 22.54 21.60 10.70
CA ALA A 115 22.88 22.57 11.71
C ALA A 115 23.74 23.62 11.00
N SER A 116 23.12 24.74 10.61
CA SER A 116 23.86 25.92 10.19
C SER A 116 24.58 26.45 11.42
N THR A 117 25.90 26.46 11.32
CA THR A 117 26.81 27.26 12.16
C THR A 117 26.55 28.73 11.92
#